data_AF-A0A5R2MWU7-F1
#
_entry.id   AF-A0A5R2MWU7-F1
#
_cell.length_a   1.000
_cell.length_b   1.000
_cell.length_c   1.000
_cell.angle_alpha   90.00
_cell.angle_beta   90.00
_cell.angle_gamma   90.00
#
_symmetry.space_group_name_H-M   'P 1'
#
loop_
_entity.id
_entity.type
_entity.pdbx_description
1 polymer ?
#
loop_
_entity_poly.entity_id
_entity_poly.type
_entity_poly.pdbx_seq_one_letter_code
_entity_poly.pdbx_strand_id
1 'polypeptide(L)'
;IPAASRKGIIVMNTPFGNSITTAEHAVAMIFALARQIPEANASTHAGRWEKNRFMGVEITGKTLGVIGCGNIGSIVATRGVGLKMHVVAFDPFLSDKRAEELGVDKVELDELF
;
A
#
# COMPACT_ATOMS: atom_id res chain seq x y z
N ILE A 1 -28.47 -0.02 -3.69
CA ILE A 1 -28.76 0.25 -5.13
C ILE A 1 -30.28 0.41 -5.30
N PRO A 2 -30.80 1.65 -5.32
CA PRO A 2 -32.25 1.90 -5.17
C PRO A 2 -33.14 1.28 -6.24
N ALA A 3 -32.68 1.24 -7.50
CA ALA A 3 -33.47 0.70 -8.61
C ALA A 3 -33.69 -0.83 -8.50
N ALA A 4 -32.66 -1.58 -8.11
CA ALA A 4 -32.75 -3.02 -7.90
C ALA A 4 -33.60 -3.35 -6.65
N SER A 5 -33.41 -2.62 -5.56
CA SER A 5 -34.17 -2.80 -4.31
C SER A 5 -35.68 -2.59 -4.51
N ARG A 6 -36.10 -1.58 -5.28
CA ARG A 6 -37.53 -1.36 -5.60
C ARG A 6 -38.16 -2.51 -6.40
N LYS A 7 -37.36 -3.30 -7.11
CA LYS A 7 -37.80 -4.45 -7.91
C LYS A 7 -37.60 -5.78 -7.18
N GLY A 8 -37.19 -5.78 -5.91
CA GLY A 8 -36.89 -7.00 -5.17
C GLY A 8 -35.67 -7.77 -5.68
N ILE A 9 -34.78 -7.12 -6.44
CA ILE A 9 -33.58 -7.75 -6.99
C ILE A 9 -32.44 -7.60 -5.98
N ILE A 10 -31.91 -8.74 -5.53
CA ILE A 10 -30.76 -8.80 -4.62
C ILE A 10 -29.49 -8.42 -5.39
N VAL A 11 -28.71 -7.49 -4.84
CA VAL A 11 -27.36 -7.17 -5.34
C VAL A 11 -26.35 -7.57 -4.29
N MET A 12 -25.32 -8.30 -4.71
CA MET A 12 -24.24 -8.77 -3.85
C MET A 12 -22.90 -8.32 -4.40
N ASN A 13 -21.93 -8.17 -3.51
CA ASN A 13 -20.51 -8.04 -3.83
C ASN A 13 -19.73 -9.15 -3.09
N THR A 14 -18.44 -9.22 -3.35
CA THR A 14 -17.51 -10.12 -2.66
C THR A 14 -16.58 -9.30 -1.76
N PRO A 15 -17.07 -8.79 -0.62
CA PRO A 15 -16.23 -8.01 0.26
C PRO A 15 -15.03 -8.86 0.69
N PHE A 16 -13.88 -8.22 0.89
CA PHE A 16 -12.61 -8.85 1.30
C PHE A 16 -11.94 -9.79 0.29
N GLY A 17 -12.61 -10.20 -0.79
CA GLY A 17 -12.11 -11.24 -1.71
C GLY A 17 -10.78 -10.90 -2.41
N ASN A 18 -10.39 -9.61 -2.46
CA ASN A 18 -9.16 -9.14 -3.08
C ASN A 18 -8.26 -8.33 -2.12
N SER A 19 -8.51 -8.34 -0.81
CA SER A 19 -7.77 -7.48 0.14
C SER A 19 -6.26 -7.76 0.10
N ILE A 20 -5.88 -9.05 0.15
CA ILE A 20 -4.48 -9.48 0.17
C ILE A 20 -3.79 -9.12 -1.15
N THR A 21 -4.38 -9.51 -2.29
CA THR A 21 -3.83 -9.24 -3.63
C THR A 21 -3.67 -7.74 -3.89
N THR A 22 -4.64 -6.93 -3.45
CA THR A 22 -4.56 -5.47 -3.60
C THR A 22 -3.41 -4.91 -2.75
N ALA A 23 -3.26 -5.37 -1.50
CA ALA A 23 -2.15 -4.96 -0.65
C ALA A 23 -0.78 -5.43 -1.21
N GLU A 24 -0.71 -6.61 -1.82
CA GLU A 24 0.52 -7.11 -2.46
C GLU A 24 0.89 -6.23 -3.65
N HIS A 25 -0.10 -5.88 -4.45
CA HIS A 25 0.11 -5.02 -5.60
C HIS A 25 0.57 -3.62 -5.18
N ALA A 26 0.02 -3.04 -4.10
CA ALA A 26 0.47 -1.77 -3.56
C ALA A 26 1.96 -1.82 -3.14
N VAL A 27 2.37 -2.86 -2.40
CA VAL A 27 3.78 -3.06 -2.03
C VAL A 27 4.67 -3.29 -3.25
N ALA A 28 4.19 -4.05 -4.24
CA ALA A 28 4.91 -4.25 -5.50
C ALA A 28 5.14 -2.92 -6.24
N MET A 29 4.15 -2.02 -6.25
CA MET A 29 4.29 -0.69 -6.84
C MET A 29 5.29 0.20 -6.10
N ILE A 30 5.36 0.11 -4.76
CA ILE A 30 6.40 0.79 -3.97
C ILE A 30 7.80 0.35 -4.43
N PHE A 31 8.03 -0.96 -4.57
CA PHE A 31 9.31 -1.47 -5.06
C PHE A 31 9.59 -1.12 -6.53
N ALA A 32 8.56 -1.19 -7.38
CA ALA A 32 8.69 -0.86 -8.80
C ALA A 32 9.16 0.58 -8.98
N LEU A 33 8.61 1.52 -8.20
CA LEU A 33 9.03 2.93 -8.18
C LEU A 33 10.41 3.10 -7.55
N ALA A 34 10.64 2.53 -6.36
CA ALA A 34 11.91 2.67 -5.66
C ALA A 34 13.11 2.15 -6.47
N ARG A 35 12.88 1.16 -7.34
CA ARG A 35 13.93 0.49 -8.12
C ARG A 35 13.84 0.71 -9.64
N GLN A 36 12.90 1.54 -10.10
CA GLN A 36 12.70 1.88 -11.52
C GLN A 36 12.60 0.62 -12.40
N ILE A 37 11.88 -0.39 -11.92
CA ILE A 37 11.88 -1.74 -12.50
C ILE A 37 11.36 -1.72 -13.95
N PRO A 38 10.22 -1.07 -14.28
CA PRO A 38 9.72 -1.07 -15.65
C PRO A 38 10.71 -0.46 -16.66
N GLU A 39 11.35 0.64 -16.30
CA GLU A 39 12.31 1.36 -17.15
C GLU A 39 13.62 0.59 -17.32
N ALA A 40 14.14 0.00 -16.24
CA ALA A 40 15.33 -0.84 -16.27
C ALA A 40 15.07 -2.12 -17.10
N ASN A 41 13.88 -2.70 -16.99
CA ASN A 41 13.45 -3.83 -17.80
C ASN A 41 13.44 -3.48 -19.29
N ALA A 42 12.82 -2.36 -19.67
CA ALA A 42 12.79 -1.90 -21.06
C ALA A 42 14.19 -1.60 -21.62
N SER A 43 15.07 -1.02 -20.80
CA SER A 43 16.47 -0.75 -21.18
C SER A 43 17.26 -2.03 -21.45
N THR A 44 17.16 -3.00 -20.55
CA THR A 44 17.85 -4.29 -20.68
C THR A 44 17.38 -5.07 -21.91
N HIS A 45 16.05 -5.09 -22.17
CA HIS A 45 15.50 -5.72 -23.37
C HIS A 45 15.94 -5.04 -24.68
N ALA A 46 16.30 -3.76 -24.62
CA ALA A 46 16.87 -3.03 -25.75
C ALA A 46 18.40 -3.22 -25.88
N GLY A 47 18.99 -4.17 -25.14
CA GLY A 47 20.41 -4.51 -25.20
C GLY A 47 21.34 -3.52 -24.50
N ARG A 48 20.80 -2.60 -23.69
CA ARG A 48 21.60 -1.61 -22.96
C ARG A 48 21.91 -2.08 -21.54
N TRP A 49 23.02 -1.61 -20.98
CA TRP A 49 23.44 -1.89 -19.61
C TRP A 49 23.74 -0.59 -18.85
N GLU A 50 22.68 0.08 -18.42
CA GLU A 50 22.74 1.45 -17.87
C GLU A 50 22.79 1.45 -16.33
N LYS A 51 23.71 0.69 -15.72
CA LYS A 51 23.80 0.53 -14.25
C LYS A 51 23.75 1.85 -13.47
N ASN A 52 24.47 2.87 -13.94
CA ASN A 52 24.56 4.17 -13.26
C ASN A 52 23.27 4.99 -13.37
N ARG A 53 22.42 4.72 -14.37
CA ARG A 53 21.16 5.43 -14.59
C ARG A 53 20.08 4.97 -13.61
N PHE A 54 20.08 3.70 -13.24
CA PHE A 54 19.05 3.08 -12.40
C PHE A 54 19.51 2.91 -10.95
N MET A 55 20.00 4.00 -10.36
CA MET A 55 20.31 4.05 -8.94
C MET A 55 19.02 4.30 -8.17
N GLY A 56 18.42 3.21 -7.70
CA GLY A 56 17.18 3.26 -6.93
C GLY A 56 17.35 3.78 -5.51
N VAL A 57 16.26 3.74 -4.76
CA VAL A 57 16.15 4.15 -3.37
C VAL A 57 15.96 2.92 -2.48
N GLU A 58 16.75 2.81 -1.41
CA GLU A 58 16.51 1.82 -0.37
C GLU A 58 15.34 2.26 0.52
N ILE A 59 14.38 1.37 0.78
CA ILE A 59 13.17 1.68 1.56
C ILE A 59 13.31 1.39 3.05
N THR A 60 14.27 0.54 3.44
CA THR A 60 14.56 0.21 4.84
C THR A 60 14.82 1.49 5.64
N GLY A 61 14.20 1.63 6.80
CA GLY A 61 14.34 2.80 7.66
C GLY A 61 13.71 4.09 7.12
N LYS A 62 13.01 4.05 5.97
CA LYS A 62 12.22 5.18 5.49
C LYS A 62 10.82 5.18 6.08
N THR A 63 10.18 6.34 6.04
CA THR A 63 8.79 6.49 6.47
C THR A 63 7.82 6.07 5.36
N LEU A 64 6.86 5.21 5.70
CA LEU A 64 5.70 4.88 4.86
C LEU A 64 4.44 5.48 5.49
N GLY A 65 3.85 6.47 4.80
CA GLY A 65 2.54 7.00 5.16
C GLY A 65 1.41 6.17 4.57
N VAL A 66 0.44 5.77 5.41
CA VAL A 66 -0.75 5.01 5.00
C VAL A 66 -2.01 5.83 5.30
N ILE A 67 -2.71 6.25 4.24
CA ILE A 67 -4.00 6.93 4.35
C ILE A 67 -5.11 5.90 4.17
N GLY A 68 -5.88 5.66 5.23
CA GLY A 68 -6.88 4.60 5.32
C GLY A 68 -6.28 3.28 5.78
N CYS A 69 -6.57 2.87 7.01
CA CYS A 69 -6.06 1.68 7.69
C CYS A 69 -7.15 0.61 7.88
N GLY A 70 -8.02 0.46 6.87
CA GLY A 70 -9.00 -0.62 6.79
C GLY A 70 -8.39 -1.98 6.40
N ASN A 71 -9.17 -2.84 5.75
CA ASN A 71 -8.76 -4.21 5.42
C ASN A 71 -7.49 -4.31 4.56
N ILE A 72 -7.30 -3.39 3.61
CA ILE A 72 -6.13 -3.38 2.72
C ILE A 72 -4.98 -2.61 3.38
N GLY A 73 -5.25 -1.40 3.88
CA GLY A 73 -4.24 -0.52 4.45
C GLY A 73 -3.50 -1.14 5.64
N SER A 74 -4.22 -1.85 6.51
CA SER A 74 -3.58 -2.58 7.64
C SER A 74 -2.61 -3.67 7.17
N ILE A 75 -2.91 -4.39 6.08
CA ILE A 75 -2.00 -5.39 5.51
C ILE A 75 -0.76 -4.72 4.90
N VAL A 76 -0.94 -3.60 4.19
CA VAL A 76 0.17 -2.81 3.64
C VAL A 76 1.06 -2.28 4.78
N ALA A 77 0.45 -1.74 5.83
CA ALA A 77 1.12 -1.26 7.02
C ALA A 77 1.98 -2.34 7.69
N THR A 78 1.40 -3.50 8.01
CA THR A 78 2.15 -4.61 8.62
C THR A 78 3.30 -5.09 7.73
N ARG A 79 3.12 -5.10 6.40
CA ARG A 79 4.20 -5.44 5.46
C ARG A 79 5.29 -4.37 5.45
N GLY A 80 4.94 -3.09 5.52
CA GLY A 80 5.90 -1.99 5.68
C GLY A 80 6.75 -2.13 6.95
N VAL A 81 6.11 -2.44 8.08
CA VAL A 81 6.81 -2.75 9.34
C VAL A 81 7.74 -3.96 9.17
N GLY A 82 7.26 -5.02 8.50
CA GLY A 82 8.07 -6.21 8.16
C GLY A 82 9.29 -5.89 7.30
N LEU A 83 9.16 -4.93 6.38
CA LEU A 83 10.22 -4.36 5.55
C LEU A 83 11.09 -3.33 6.30
N LYS A 84 10.89 -3.18 7.61
CA LYS A 84 11.64 -2.28 8.50
C LYS A 84 11.51 -0.80 8.12
N MET A 85 10.35 -0.41 7.60
CA MET A 85 9.97 0.99 7.43
C MET A 85 9.39 1.55 8.74
N HIS A 86 9.47 2.87 8.92
CA HIS A 86 8.69 3.58 9.93
C HIS A 86 7.30 3.84 9.38
N VAL A 87 6.27 3.15 9.88
CA VAL A 87 4.94 3.24 9.29
C VAL A 87 4.08 4.19 10.12
N VAL A 88 3.60 5.26 9.48
CA VAL A 88 2.63 6.20 10.04
C VAL A 88 1.30 6.04 9.32
N ALA A 89 0.18 6.10 10.03
CA ALA A 89 -1.13 5.85 9.46
C ALA A 89 -2.17 6.87 9.93
N PHE A 90 -2.97 7.35 8.98
CA PHE A 90 -4.18 8.12 9.26
C PHE A 90 -5.41 7.32 8.86
N ASP A 91 -6.36 7.17 9.77
CA ASP A 91 -7.71 6.68 9.50
C ASP A 91 -8.66 7.18 10.60
N PRO A 92 -9.78 7.84 10.27
CA PRO A 92 -10.74 8.35 11.26
C PRO A 92 -11.31 7.28 12.20
N PHE A 93 -11.28 6.01 11.80
CA PHE A 93 -11.84 4.88 12.55
C PHE A 93 -10.78 3.95 13.16
N LEU A 94 -9.49 4.25 12.98
CA LEU A 94 -8.41 3.47 13.60
C LEU A 94 -8.31 3.82 15.09
N SER A 95 -8.50 2.82 15.95
CA SER A 95 -8.27 2.97 17.39
C SER A 95 -6.77 2.88 17.72
N ASP A 96 -6.35 3.54 18.79
CA ASP A 96 -4.94 3.59 19.19
C ASP A 96 -4.42 2.18 19.53
N LYS A 97 -5.24 1.37 20.22
CA LYS A 97 -4.94 -0.05 20.48
C LYS A 97 -4.68 -0.82 19.18
N ARG A 98 -5.46 -0.58 18.13
CA ARG A 98 -5.27 -1.29 16.85
C ARG A 98 -4.00 -0.81 16.14
N ALA A 99 -3.66 0.47 16.26
CA ALA A 99 -2.40 1.00 15.74
C ALA A 99 -1.19 0.34 16.43
N GLU A 100 -1.23 0.22 17.76
CA GLU A 100 -0.22 -0.49 18.56
C GLU A 100 -0.07 -1.97 18.13
N GLU A 101 -1.18 -2.70 17.99
CA GLU A 101 -1.18 -4.10 17.52
C GLU A 101 -0.54 -4.26 16.13
N LEU A 102 -0.73 -3.28 15.25
CA LEU A 102 -0.15 -3.27 13.90
C LEU A 102 1.32 -2.80 13.89
N GLY A 103 1.81 -2.21 14.98
CA GLY A 103 3.13 -1.63 15.08
C GLY A 103 3.29 -0.35 14.24
N VAL A 104 2.24 0.46 14.16
CA VAL A 104 2.23 1.72 13.40
C VAL A 104 1.90 2.91 14.28
N ASP A 105 2.42 4.07 13.91
CA ASP A 105 2.11 5.33 14.58
C ASP A 105 0.86 5.94 13.95
N LYS A 106 -0.20 6.09 14.74
CA LYS A 106 -1.41 6.80 14.29
C LYS A 106 -1.16 8.29 14.38
N VAL A 107 -1.42 9.00 13.28
CA VAL A 107 -1.22 10.46 13.16
C VAL A 107 -2.47 11.11 12.55
N GLU A 108 -2.60 12.43 12.71
CA GLU A 108 -3.60 13.19 11.96
C GLU A 108 -3.16 13.38 10.49
N LEU A 109 -4.12 13.65 9.59
CA LEU A 109 -3.82 13.71 8.15
C LEU A 109 -2.78 14.78 7.80
N ASP A 110 -2.83 15.93 8.47
CA ASP A 110 -1.89 17.03 8.24
C ASP A 110 -0.46 16.70 8.72
N GLU A 111 -0.31 15.83 9.73
CA GLU A 111 0.99 15.39 10.24
C GLU A 111 1.64 14.31 9.35
N LEU A 112 0.86 13.68 8.48
CA LEU A 112 1.34 12.64 7.56
C LEU A 112 2.07 13.23 6.34
N PHE A 113 1.80 14.48 5.96
CA PHE A 113 2.38 15.20 4.82
C PHE A 113 3.61 16.03 5.20
#